data_AF-A0A6G3WI68-F1
#
_entry.id   AF-A0A6G3WI68-F1
#
_cell.length_a   1.000
_cell.length_b   1.000
_cell.length_c   1.000
_cell.angle_alpha   90.00
_cell.angle_beta   90.00
_cell.angle_gamma   90.00
#
_symmetry.space_group_name_H-M   'P 1'
#
loop_
_entity.id
_entity.type
_entity.pdbx_description
1 polymer ?
#
loop_
_entity_poly.entity_id
_entity_poly.type
_entity_poly.pdbx_seq_one_letter_code
_entity_poly.pdbx_strand_id
1 'polypeptide(L)' 'MASPHVAGVVALIKSKHPYASPAAVKALLTLQADAKACGEPYDINGDGVIDAVCEGGKNYNGFYGAGVVDALDAVRW' A
#
# COMPACT_ATOMS: atom_id res chain seq x y z
N MET A 1 -2.27 -3.11 -12.27
CA MET A 1 -1.22 -4.08 -11.87
C MET A 1 -0.53 -3.60 -10.60
N ALA A 2 -0.96 -4.02 -9.41
CA ALA A 2 -0.37 -3.59 -8.13
C ALA A 2 0.82 -4.46 -7.69
N SER A 3 0.69 -5.78 -7.76
CA SER A 3 1.69 -6.74 -7.27
C SER A 3 3.12 -6.53 -7.78
N PRO A 4 3.40 -6.33 -9.08
CA PRO A 4 4.77 -6.13 -9.55
C PRO A 4 5.38 -4.79 -9.09
N HIS A 5 4.57 -3.73 -8.90
CA HIS A 5 5.06 -2.46 -8.37
C HIS A 5 5.47 -2.62 -6.90
N VAL A 6 4.63 -3.28 -6.09
CA VAL A 6 4.96 -3.58 -4.70
C VAL A 6 6.21 -4.47 -4.60
N ALA A 7 6.36 -5.46 -5.49
CA ALA A 7 7.56 -6.29 -5.53
C ALA A 7 8.84 -5.47 -5.83
N GLY A 8 8.75 -4.47 -6.71
CA GLY A 8 9.86 -3.54 -6.97
C GLY A 8 10.26 -2.74 -5.73
N VAL A 9 9.29 -2.21 -4.98
CA VAL A 9 9.55 -1.47 -3.73
C VAL A 9 10.14 -2.39 -2.65
N VAL A 10 9.62 -3.61 -2.52
CA VAL A 10 10.18 -4.62 -1.62
C VAL A 10 11.64 -4.95 -1.96
N ALA A 11 11.98 -5.01 -3.25
CA ALA A 11 13.36 -5.21 -3.69
C ALA A 11 14.27 -4.04 -3.26
N LEU A 12 13.80 -2.79 -3.32
CA LEU A 12 14.52 -1.62 -2.83
C LEU A 12 14.75 -1.71 -1.31
N ILE A 13 13.71 -2.00 -0.53
CA ILE A 13 13.81 -2.20 0.94
C ILE A 13 14.85 -3.29 1.25
N LYS A 14 14.78 -4.43 0.55
CA LYS A 14 15.72 -5.54 0.77
C LYS A 14 17.15 -5.19 0.36
N SER A 15 17.34 -4.34 -0.64
CA SER A 15 18.67 -3.86 -1.04
C SER A 15 19.31 -2.95 0.02
N LYS A 16 18.51 -2.10 0.67
CA LYS A 16 18.94 -1.22 1.75
C LYS A 16 19.12 -1.96 3.08
N HIS A 17 18.34 -3.02 3.29
CA HIS A 17 18.40 -3.88 4.49
C HIS A 17 18.65 -5.36 4.13
N PRO A 18 19.86 -5.74 3.67
CA PRO A 18 20.13 -7.09 3.15
C PRO A 18 19.83 -8.22 4.13
N TYR A 19 19.97 -7.96 5.43
CA TYR A 19 19.77 -8.96 6.49
C TYR A 19 18.40 -8.90 7.17
N ALA A 20 17.52 -7.97 6.75
CA ALA A 20 16.17 -7.88 7.30
C ALA A 20 15.40 -9.19 7.06
N SER A 21 14.72 -9.69 8.09
CA SER A 21 13.83 -10.84 7.96
C SER A 21 12.62 -10.49 7.08
N PRO A 22 11.89 -11.48 6.53
CA PRO A 22 10.66 -11.22 5.77
C PRO A 22 9.63 -10.41 6.56
N ALA A 23 9.53 -10.63 7.87
CA ALA A 23 8.65 -9.86 8.74
C ALA A 23 9.09 -8.39 8.88
N ALA A 24 10.39 -8.13 9.00
CA ALA A 24 10.93 -6.78 9.05
C ALA A 24 10.74 -6.04 7.72
N VAL A 25 10.94 -6.72 6.58
CA VAL A 25 10.69 -6.14 5.25
C VAL A 25 9.21 -5.79 5.07
N LYS A 26 8.30 -6.67 5.51
CA LYS A 26 6.86 -6.38 5.49
C LYS A 26 6.50 -5.19 6.38
N ALA A 27 7.08 -5.12 7.59
CA ALA A 27 6.85 -4.01 8.51
C ALA A 27 7.33 -2.67 7.93
N LEU A 28 8.53 -2.62 7.35
CA LEU A 28 9.03 -1.43 6.66
C LEU A 28 8.12 -1.03 5.50
N LEU A 29 7.73 -1.98 4.64
CA LEU A 29 6.81 -1.72 3.53
C LEU A 29 5.48 -1.12 4.01
N THR A 30 4.94 -1.60 5.13
CA THR A 30 3.68 -1.10 5.71
C THR A 30 3.84 0.26 6.38
N LEU A 31 4.94 0.49 7.08
CA LEU A 31 5.19 1.74 7.82
C LEU A 31 5.61 2.90 6.91
N GLN A 32 6.26 2.60 5.79
CA GLN A 32 6.70 3.56 4.77
C GLN A 32 5.66 3.78 3.68
N ALA A 33 4.45 3.22 3.82
CA ALA A 33 3.37 3.49 2.87
C ALA A 33 2.76 4.88 3.14
N ASP A 34 2.48 5.60 2.06
CA ASP A 34 1.78 6.87 2.13
C ASP A 34 0.30 6.66 2.44
N ALA A 35 -0.14 7.23 3.57
CA ALA A 35 -1.51 7.12 4.06
C ALA A 35 -2.52 7.65 3.03
N LYS A 36 -3.42 6.79 2.56
CA LYS A 36 -4.42 7.10 1.54
C LYS A 36 -5.82 6.98 2.14
N ALA A 37 -6.54 8.10 2.22
CA ALA A 37 -7.94 8.10 2.64
C ALA A 37 -8.85 7.40 1.63
N CYS A 38 -9.98 6.90 2.12
CA CYS A 38 -11.08 6.41 1.29
C CYS A 38 -11.51 7.48 0.28
N GLY A 39 -11.77 7.03 -0.94
CA GLY A 39 -12.36 7.85 -2.00
C GLY A 39 -13.89 7.70 -2.02
N GLU A 40 -14.48 8.04 -3.16
CA GLU A 40 -15.89 7.79 -3.43
C GLU A 40 -16.20 6.28 -3.45
N PRO A 41 -17.43 5.87 -3.11
CA PRO A 41 -17.87 4.49 -3.25
C PRO A 41 -17.68 3.99 -4.69
N TYR A 42 -17.32 2.71 -4.84
CA TYR A 42 -16.92 2.15 -6.11
C TYR A 42 -18.11 1.50 -6.80
N ASP A 43 -18.42 2.00 -8.01
CA ASP A 43 -19.34 1.42 -8.98
C ASP A 43 -18.48 1.03 -10.20
N ILE A 44 -18.22 -0.28 -10.36
CA ILE A 44 -17.27 -0.76 -11.38
C ILE A 44 -17.89 -0.76 -12.78
N ASN A 45 -19.21 -0.89 -12.87
CA ASN A 45 -19.94 -1.11 -14.12
C ASN A 45 -20.71 0.14 -14.60
N GLY A 46 -20.81 1.16 -13.75
CA GLY A 46 -21.46 2.44 -14.02
C GLY A 46 -22.97 2.39 -14.04
N ASP A 47 -23.61 1.42 -13.36
CA ASP A 47 -25.06 1.24 -13.34
C ASP A 47 -25.78 2.08 -12.26
N GLY A 48 -25.02 2.79 -11.42
CA GLY A 48 -25.51 3.60 -10.32
C GLY A 48 -25.72 2.84 -9.01
N VAL A 49 -25.39 1.54 -8.98
CA VAL A 49 -25.37 0.70 -7.78
C VAL A 49 -23.93 0.63 -7.26
N ILE A 50 -23.76 0.84 -5.96
CA ILE A 50 -22.44 0.75 -5.33
C ILE A 50 -22.06 -0.72 -5.13
N ASP A 51 -20.96 -1.14 -5.75
CA ASP A 51 -20.41 -2.50 -5.64
C ASP A 51 -19.49 -2.66 -4.42
N ALA A 52 -18.79 -1.59 -4.03
CA ALA A 52 -17.91 -1.62 -2.87
C ALA A 52 -17.86 -0.27 -2.14
N VAL A 53 -17.85 -0.33 -0.81
CA VAL A 53 -17.68 0.82 0.07
C VAL A 53 -16.36 0.68 0.81
N CYS A 54 -15.58 1.77 0.82
CA CYS A 54 -14.36 1.83 1.60
C CYS A 54 -14.69 2.15 3.06
N GLU A 55 -14.33 1.24 3.96
CA GLU A 55 -14.48 1.44 5.41
C GLU A 55 -13.12 1.65 6.08
N GLY A 56 -13.08 2.52 7.09
CA GLY A 56 -11.87 2.84 7.86
C GLY A 56 -11.48 4.32 7.78
N GLY A 57 -10.22 4.61 8.09
CA GLY A 57 -9.69 5.97 8.16
C GLY A 57 -8.53 6.22 7.18
N LYS A 58 -7.94 7.42 7.26
CA LYS A 58 -6.80 7.82 6.41
C LYS A 58 -5.59 6.88 6.53
N ASN A 59 -5.32 6.38 7.73
CA ASN A 59 -4.12 5.60 8.02
C ASN A 59 -4.32 4.09 7.84
N TYR A 60 -5.57 3.62 7.79
CA TYR A 60 -5.90 2.23 7.51
C TYR A 60 -7.35 2.09 7.04
N ASN A 61 -7.56 1.49 5.87
CA ASN A 61 -8.91 1.24 5.34
C ASN A 61 -8.98 0.02 4.42
N GLY A 62 -10.21 -0.39 4.08
CA GLY A 62 -10.49 -1.59 3.31
C GLY A 62 -9.99 -1.58 1.87
N PHE A 63 -9.73 -0.41 1.26
CA PHE A 63 -9.29 -0.32 -0.14
C PHE A 63 -7.77 -0.24 -0.27
N TYR A 64 -7.11 0.51 0.62
CA TYR A 64 -5.68 0.81 0.52
C TYR A 64 -4.85 0.14 1.62
N GLY A 65 -5.45 -0.59 2.57
CA GLY A 65 -4.73 -1.11 3.72
C GLY A 65 -4.03 0.03 4.46
N ALA A 66 -2.73 -0.09 4.69
CA ALA A 66 -1.93 0.96 5.32
C ALA A 66 -1.59 2.16 4.41
N GLY A 67 -1.82 2.07 3.10
CA GLY A 67 -1.50 3.13 2.16
C GLY A 67 -0.94 2.66 0.83
N VAL A 68 -0.39 3.61 0.06
CA VAL A 68 0.29 3.36 -1.22
C VAL A 68 1.78 3.17 -0.97
N VAL A 69 2.41 2.17 -1.60
CA VAL A 69 3.85 1.95 -1.45
C VAL A 69 4.66 3.15 -1.96
N ASP A 70 5.68 3.56 -1.20
CA ASP A 70 6.59 4.64 -1.58
C ASP A 70 8.02 4.10 -1.80
N ALA A 71 8.49 4.18 -3.05
CA ALA A 71 9.83 3.76 -3.45
C ALA A 71 10.93 4.67 -2.90
N LEU A 72 10.61 5.94 -2.62
CA LEU A 72 11.54 6.93 -2.14
C LEU A 72 11.83 6.71 -0.65
N ASP A 73 10.78 6.49 0.14
CA ASP A 73 10.91 6.09 1.53
C ASP A 73 11.59 4.73 1.68
N ALA A 74 11.46 3.81 0.72
CA ALA A 74 12.21 2.55 0.75
C ALA A 74 13.75 2.71 0.70
N VAL A 75 14.28 3.87 0.27
CA VAL A 75 15.73 4.07 0.04
C VAL A 75 16.35 5.26 0.79
N ARG A 76 15.56 6.19 1.31
CA ARG A 76 16.06 7.45 1.90
C ARG A 76 16.48 7.38 3.37
N TRP A 77 16.16 6.32 4.10
CA TRP A 77 16.53 6.15 5.51
C TRP A 77 17.80 5.31 5.68
#